data_AF-A0A7Y6YN75-F1
#
_entry.id   AF-A0A7Y6YN75-F1
#
_cell.length_a   1.000
_cell.length_b   1.000
_cell.length_c   1.000
_cell.angle_alpha   90.00
_cell.angle_beta   90.00
_cell.angle_gamma   90.00
#
_symmetry.space_group_name_H-M   'P 1'
#
loop_
_entity.id
_entity.type
_entity.pdbx_description
1 polymer ?
#
loop_
_entity_poly.entity_id
_entity_poly.type
_entity_poly.pdbx_seq_one_letter_code
_entity_poly.pdbx_strand_id
1 'polypeptide(L)'
;MTPEEIAKLPYRPNVGVMLINAEGAVFVGQRKDRYKDAWQMPQGGIDAGEDPRIAALRELEEETGVAPDLVEIIAESDGWLPYDLPHDVVPSFWGGKYRGQEQMWYLMRFLGTDDQVNIET
;
A
#
# COMPACT_ATOMS: atom_id res chain seq x y z
N MET A 1 23.43 -2.35 11.42
CA MET A 1 22.71 -1.46 12.35
C MET A 1 22.31 -2.27 13.55
N THR A 2 22.45 -1.75 14.76
CA THR A 2 21.95 -2.41 15.98
C THR A 2 20.44 -2.18 16.13
N PRO A 3 19.72 -3.00 16.92
CA PRO A 3 18.31 -2.76 17.21
C PRO A 3 18.03 -1.37 17.77
N GLU A 4 18.90 -0.83 18.63
CA GLU A 4 18.76 0.51 19.20
C GLU A 4 18.94 1.62 18.17
N GLU A 5 19.76 1.40 17.14
CA GLU A 5 19.90 2.32 16.01
C GLU A 5 18.66 2.29 15.12
N ILE A 6 18.14 1.09 14.82
CA ILE A 6 16.92 0.91 14.02
C ILE A 6 15.73 1.56 14.70
N ALA A 7 15.56 1.39 16.02
CA ALA A 7 14.44 1.95 16.76
C ALA A 7 14.36 3.49 16.69
N LYS A 8 15.47 4.18 16.37
CA LYS A 8 15.53 5.65 16.22
C LYS A 8 15.16 6.14 14.82
N LEU A 9 15.08 5.24 13.83
CA LEU A 9 14.71 5.61 12.46
C LEU A 9 13.22 5.98 12.39
N PRO A 10 12.84 6.89 11.48
CA PRO A 10 11.45 7.21 11.23
C PRO A 10 10.73 6.05 10.51
N TYR A 11 9.40 6.13 10.48
CA TYR A 11 8.57 5.35 9.57
C TYR A 11 8.49 6.04 8.20
N ARG A 12 8.41 5.24 7.13
CA ARG A 12 8.09 5.73 5.79
C ARG A 12 6.58 5.96 5.68
N PRO A 13 6.12 7.16 5.29
CA PRO A 13 4.69 7.41 5.07
C PRO A 13 4.21 6.63 3.83
N ASN A 14 3.08 5.96 3.99
CA ASN A 14 2.54 5.06 2.97
C ASN A 14 1.01 5.03 3.04
N VAL A 15 0.37 4.57 1.97
CA VAL A 15 -1.06 4.31 1.90
C VAL A 15 -1.33 2.86 1.55
N GLY A 16 -2.36 2.28 2.17
CA GLY A 16 -2.90 0.98 1.78
C GLY A 16 -4.30 1.15 1.20
N VAL A 17 -4.64 0.34 0.20
CA VAL A 17 -5.96 0.34 -0.42
C VAL A 17 -6.61 -1.03 -0.24
N MET A 18 -7.77 -1.05 0.42
CA MET A 18 -8.65 -2.21 0.40
C MET A 18 -9.71 -1.99 -0.67
N LEU A 19 -9.55 -2.64 -1.82
CA LEU A 19 -10.52 -2.56 -2.92
C LEU A 19 -11.52 -3.71 -2.79
N ILE A 20 -12.81 -3.38 -2.67
CA ILE A 20 -13.91 -4.36 -2.59
C ILE A 20 -14.81 -4.31 -3.82
N ASN A 21 -15.23 -5.47 -4.33
CA ASN A 21 -16.20 -5.55 -5.41
C ASN A 21 -17.66 -5.53 -4.90
N ALA A 22 -18.64 -5.63 -5.81
CA ALA A 22 -20.06 -5.61 -5.48
C ALA A 22 -20.49 -6.79 -4.58
N GLU A 23 -19.79 -7.92 -4.66
CA GLU A 23 -20.00 -9.12 -3.85
C GLU A 23 -19.31 -9.04 -2.47
N GLY A 24 -18.55 -7.98 -2.20
CA GLY A 24 -17.78 -7.82 -0.97
C GLY A 24 -16.49 -8.63 -0.91
N ALA A 25 -16.02 -9.17 -2.04
CA ALA A 25 -14.71 -9.79 -2.15
C ALA A 25 -13.62 -8.70 -2.21
N VAL A 26 -12.44 -9.02 -1.66
CA VAL A 26 -11.29 -8.11 -1.59
C VAL A 26 -10.29 -8.43 -2.69
N PHE A 27 -9.84 -7.40 -3.40
CA PHE A 27 -8.74 -7.54 -4.35
C PHE A 27 -7.42 -7.81 -3.63
N VAL A 28 -6.71 -8.84 -4.10
CA VAL A 28 -5.35 -9.17 -3.64
C VAL A 28 -4.47 -9.47 -4.86
N GLY A 29 -3.24 -8.95 -4.83
CA GLY A 29 -2.22 -9.21 -5.84
C GLY A 29 -1.11 -10.10 -5.29
N GLN A 30 -0.64 -11.06 -6.09
CA GLN A 30 0.57 -11.83 -5.78
C GLN A 30 1.79 -11.04 -6.22
N ARG A 31 2.78 -10.91 -5.33
CA ARG A 31 4.01 -10.19 -5.64
C ARG A 31 4.83 -10.90 -6.73
N LYS A 32 5.26 -10.15 -7.76
CA LYS A 32 6.12 -10.63 -8.85
C LYS A 32 7.53 -11.07 -8.37
N ASP A 33 8.02 -10.53 -7.26
CA ASP A 33 9.42 -10.64 -6.80
C ASP A 33 9.71 -11.82 -5.84
N ARG A 34 8.71 -12.68 -5.55
CA ARG A 34 8.84 -13.78 -4.59
C ARG A 34 8.42 -15.09 -5.23
N TYR A 35 9.27 -16.11 -5.13
CA TYR A 35 8.94 -17.50 -5.51
C TYR A 35 7.94 -18.19 -4.55
N LYS A 36 7.18 -17.43 -3.76
CA LYS A 36 6.24 -17.93 -2.74
C LYS A 36 4.90 -17.21 -2.88
N ASP A 37 3.84 -17.83 -2.36
CA ASP A 37 2.47 -17.28 -2.32
C ASP A 37 2.38 -16.09 -1.35
N ALA A 38 2.96 -14.96 -1.73
CA ALA A 38 2.91 -13.70 -1.01
C ALA A 38 1.86 -12.80 -1.67
N TRP A 39 0.67 -12.80 -1.09
CA TRP A 39 -0.47 -12.00 -1.51
C TRP A 39 -0.61 -10.77 -0.62
N GLN A 40 -0.93 -9.63 -1.22
CA GLN A 40 -1.15 -8.38 -0.51
C GLN A 40 -2.23 -7.55 -1.20
N MET A 41 -2.78 -6.58 -0.47
CA MET A 41 -3.57 -5.52 -1.07
C MET A 41 -2.65 -4.42 -1.65
N PRO A 42 -3.14 -3.56 -2.55
CA PRO A 42 -2.33 -2.47 -3.11
C PRO A 42 -1.85 -1.51 -2.04
N GLN A 43 -0.62 -1.02 -2.17
CA GLN A 43 -0.04 -0.07 -1.24
C GLN A 43 1.18 0.66 -1.79
N GLY A 44 1.37 1.92 -1.40
CA GLY A 44 2.50 2.68 -1.92
C GLY A 44 2.83 3.98 -1.20
N GLY A 45 3.89 4.62 -1.67
CA GLY A 45 4.50 5.75 -0.96
C GLY A 45 3.66 7.01 -1.08
N ILE A 46 3.73 7.86 -0.06
CA ILE A 46 3.20 9.22 -0.15
C ILE A 46 4.36 10.15 -0.48
N ASP A 47 4.21 10.93 -1.55
CA ASP A 47 5.18 11.93 -1.94
C ASP A 47 5.16 13.15 -1.00
N ALA A 48 6.24 13.94 -1.01
CA ALA A 48 6.38 15.08 -0.12
C ALA A 48 5.28 16.13 -0.39
N GLY A 49 4.38 16.31 0.59
CA GLY A 49 3.24 17.23 0.50
C GLY A 49 2.04 16.68 -0.29
N GLU A 50 2.09 15.41 -0.70
CA GLU A 50 0.97 14.73 -1.34
C GLU A 50 -0.14 14.43 -0.32
N ASP A 51 -1.39 14.66 -0.72
CA ASP A 51 -2.54 14.28 0.10
C ASP A 51 -2.67 12.74 0.12
N PRO A 52 -2.83 12.10 1.29
CA PRO A 52 -2.89 10.63 1.35
C PRO A 52 -4.03 10.02 0.53
N ARG A 53 -5.17 10.70 0.33
CA ARG A 53 -6.25 10.18 -0.53
C ARG A 53 -5.83 10.19 -2.00
N ILE A 54 -5.12 11.23 -2.43
CA ILE A 54 -4.56 11.32 -3.78
C ILE A 54 -3.49 10.25 -3.99
N ALA A 55 -2.60 10.05 -3.02
CA ALA A 55 -1.62 8.97 -3.06
C ALA A 55 -2.31 7.60 -3.19
N ALA A 56 -3.38 7.35 -2.44
CA ALA A 56 -4.09 6.07 -2.49
C ALA A 56 -4.71 5.78 -3.86
N LEU A 57 -5.30 6.80 -4.51
CA LEU A 57 -5.86 6.66 -5.87
C LEU A 57 -4.76 6.46 -6.92
N ARG A 58 -3.64 7.20 -6.81
CA ARG A 58 -2.48 7.06 -7.69
C ARG A 58 -1.87 5.66 -7.58
N GLU A 59 -1.59 5.19 -6.37
CA GLU A 59 -0.99 3.87 -6.12
C GLU A 59 -1.93 2.74 -6.55
N LEU A 60 -3.25 2.90 -6.39
CA LEU A 60 -4.22 1.96 -6.95
C LEU A 60 -4.07 1.84 -8.47
N GLU A 61 -4.02 2.97 -9.17
CA GLU A 61 -3.89 2.99 -10.63
C GLU A 61 -2.54 2.42 -11.08
N GLU A 62 -1.44 2.79 -10.43
CA GLU A 62 -0.09 2.29 -10.75
C GLU A 62 0.03 0.77 -10.58
N GLU A 63 -0.50 0.21 -9.48
CA GLU A 63 -0.34 -1.21 -9.16
C GLU A 63 -1.39 -2.13 -9.81
N THR A 64 -2.56 -1.60 -10.19
CA THR A 64 -3.70 -2.41 -10.66
C THR A 64 -4.31 -1.97 -11.98
N GLY A 65 -3.93 -0.80 -12.50
CA GLY A 65 -4.55 -0.19 -13.68
C GLY A 65 -5.98 0.33 -13.45
N VAL A 66 -6.53 0.19 -12.23
CA VAL A 66 -7.88 0.67 -11.91
C VAL A 66 -7.87 2.19 -11.80
N ALA A 67 -8.54 2.83 -12.74
CA ALA A 67 -8.63 4.28 -12.78
C ALA A 67 -9.44 4.86 -11.60
N PRO A 68 -9.10 6.07 -11.10
CA PRO A 68 -9.79 6.69 -9.96
C PRO A 68 -11.30 6.92 -10.16
N ASP A 69 -11.79 7.02 -11.39
CA ASP A 69 -13.21 7.18 -11.71
C ASP A 69 -14.01 5.87 -11.63
N LEU A 70 -13.33 4.73 -11.51
CA LEU A 70 -13.94 3.41 -11.32
C LEU A 70 -14.05 3.01 -9.84
N VAL A 71 -13.75 3.93 -8.90
CA VAL A 71 -13.81 3.65 -7.47
C VAL A 71 -14.49 4.76 -6.68
N GLU A 72 -15.05 4.36 -5.54
CA GLU A 72 -15.57 5.27 -4.52
C GLU A 72 -14.84 4.98 -3.20
N ILE A 73 -14.22 6.01 -2.59
CA ILE A 73 -13.69 5.90 -1.22
C ILE A 73 -14.87 5.93 -0.25
N ILE A 74 -15.05 4.85 0.51
CA ILE A 74 -16.19 4.70 1.43
C ILE A 74 -15.79 4.71 2.91
N ALA A 75 -14.51 4.50 3.22
CA ALA A 75 -13.97 4.68 4.57
C ALA A 75 -12.45 4.90 4.54
N GLU A 76 -11.92 5.40 5.65
CA GLU A 76 -10.49 5.46 5.95
C GLU A 76 -10.23 4.89 7.35
N SER A 77 -9.00 4.47 7.64
CA SER A 77 -8.64 4.03 8.99
C SER A 77 -8.70 5.20 9.99
N ASP A 78 -9.04 4.90 11.25
CA ASP A 78 -9.15 5.91 12.34
C ASP A 78 -7.85 6.70 12.62
N GLY A 79 -6.75 6.26 12.01
CA GLY A 79 -5.47 6.93 12.04
C GLY A 79 -4.44 6.15 11.25
N TRP A 80 -3.18 6.53 11.45
CA TRP A 80 -2.05 5.87 10.84
C TRP A 80 -1.70 4.58 11.58
N LEU A 81 -1.35 3.54 10.82
CA LEU A 81 -1.02 2.21 11.30
C LEU A 81 0.46 1.92 11.05
N PRO A 82 1.33 1.98 12.08
CA PRO A 82 2.74 1.67 11.94
C PRO A 82 3.00 0.16 11.97
N TYR A 83 4.00 -0.28 11.22
CA TYR A 83 4.60 -1.60 11.36
C TYR A 83 6.12 -1.53 11.20
N ASP A 84 6.82 -2.33 11.98
CA ASP A 84 8.28 -2.48 11.88
C ASP A 84 8.66 -3.52 10.83
N LEU A 85 9.73 -3.24 10.09
CA LEU A 85 10.40 -4.26 9.31
C LEU A 85 11.22 -5.17 10.23
N PRO A 86 11.40 -6.46 9.86
CA PRO A 86 12.38 -7.32 10.51
C PRO A 86 13.76 -6.64 10.56
N HIS A 87 14.40 -6.63 11.74
CA HIS A 87 15.64 -5.86 11.96
C HIS A 87 16.77 -6.24 10.99
N ASP A 88 16.80 -7.49 10.54
CA ASP A 88 17.76 -8.02 9.59
C ASP A 88 17.58 -7.46 8.17
N VAL A 89 16.36 -7.05 7.79
CA VAL A 89 16.09 -6.50 6.46
C VAL A 89 16.24 -4.98 6.39
N VAL A 90 16.11 -4.27 7.51
CA VAL A 90 16.16 -2.79 7.55
C VAL A 90 17.38 -2.20 6.82
N PRO A 91 18.63 -2.67 7.04
CA PRO A 91 19.80 -2.09 6.36
C PRO A 91 19.78 -2.25 4.84
N SER A 92 19.08 -3.26 4.33
CA SER A 92 18.98 -3.56 2.90
C SER A 92 17.82 -2.83 2.21
N PHE A 93 16.80 -2.40 2.95
CA PHE A 93 15.64 -1.69 2.42
C PHE A 93 15.82 -0.17 2.51
N TRP A 94 15.50 0.53 1.42
CA TRP A 94 15.56 2.00 1.33
C TRP A 94 16.89 2.62 1.85
N GLY A 95 17.99 1.88 1.76
CA GLY A 95 19.30 2.27 2.27
C GLY A 95 19.36 2.45 3.79
N GLY A 96 18.52 1.74 4.56
CA GLY A 96 18.50 1.82 6.03
C GLY A 96 17.91 3.12 6.59
N LYS A 97 17.13 3.85 5.80
CA LYS A 97 16.54 5.15 6.19
C LYS A 97 15.34 5.04 7.12
N TYR A 98 14.62 3.93 7.08
CA TYR A 98 13.35 3.75 7.78
C TYR A 98 13.34 2.42 8.53
N ARG A 99 12.75 2.40 9.73
CA ARG A 99 12.54 1.15 10.50
C ARG A 99 11.35 0.34 10.01
N GLY A 100 10.47 0.96 9.23
CA GLY A 100 9.18 0.39 8.87
C GLY A 100 8.36 1.37 8.05
N GLN A 101 7.06 1.10 7.94
CA GLN A 101 6.12 2.03 7.33
C GLN A 101 5.02 2.41 8.32
N GLU A 102 4.42 3.57 8.06
CA GLU A 102 3.24 4.04 8.77
C GLU A 102 2.18 4.35 7.71
N GLN A 103 1.07 3.61 7.77
CA GLN A 103 0.09 3.53 6.69
C GLN A 103 -1.24 4.16 7.06
N MET A 104 -1.77 5.02 6.20
CA MET A 104 -3.19 5.36 6.19
C MET A 104 -3.91 4.41 5.24
N TRP A 105 -4.99 3.77 5.68
CA TRP A 105 -5.73 2.81 4.87
C TRP A 105 -7.03 3.41 4.34
N TYR A 106 -7.35 3.11 3.09
CA TYR A 106 -8.60 3.49 2.45
C TYR A 106 -9.37 2.27 1.98
N LEU A 107 -10.66 2.23 2.33
CA LEU A 107 -11.60 1.27 1.77
C LEU A 107 -12.25 1.88 0.54
N MET A 108 -12.10 1.20 -0.59
CA MET A 108 -12.63 1.63 -1.87
C MET A 108 -13.60 0.59 -2.42
N ARG A 109 -14.77 1.05 -2.90
CA ARG A 109 -15.71 0.23 -3.65
C ARG A 109 -15.35 0.30 -5.12
N PHE A 110 -15.13 -0.85 -5.75
CA PHE A 110 -14.95 -0.96 -7.19
C PHE A 110 -16.31 -0.86 -7.89
N LEU A 111 -16.40 0.05 -8.85
CA LEU A 111 -17.59 0.34 -9.65
C LEU A 111 -17.51 -0.21 -11.08
N GLY A 112 -16.35 -0.77 -11.45
CA GLY A 112 -16.08 -1.34 -12.76
C GLY A 112 -16.30 -2.85 -12.84
N THR A 113 -15.71 -3.44 -13.88
CA THR A 113 -15.69 -4.87 -14.16
C THR A 113 -14.25 -5.40 -14.21
N ASP A 114 -14.06 -6.70 -13.99
CA ASP A 114 -12.73 -7.32 -13.86
C ASP A 114 -11.82 -7.10 -15.08
N ASP A 115 -12.38 -6.91 -16.29
CA ASP A 115 -11.62 -6.61 -17.51
C ASP A 115 -11.00 -5.20 -17.53
N GLN A 116 -11.35 -4.34 -16.56
CA GLN A 116 -10.76 -3.02 -16.36
C GLN A 116 -9.58 -3.03 -15.38
N VAL A 117 -9.24 -4.19 -14.80
CA VAL A 117 -8.04 -4.38 -14.00
C VAL A 117 -6.89 -4.79 -14.92
N ASN A 118 -5.77 -4.07 -14.88
CA ASN A 118 -4.58 -4.37 -15.66
C ASN A 118 -3.32 -4.31 -14.80
N ILE A 119 -2.76 -5.47 -14.48
CA ILE A 119 -1.55 -5.66 -13.66
C ILE A 119 -0.27 -5.87 -14.50
N GLU A 120 -0.37 -5.73 -15.82
CA GLU A 120 0.76 -5.79 -16.74
C GLU A 120 1.51 -4.45 -16.87
N THR A 121 1.15 -3.45 -16.06
CA THR A 121 1.83 -2.17 -15.93
C THR A 121 3.28 -2.29 -15.46
#